data_AF-A0A822B1Q1-F1
#
_entry.id   AF-A0A822B1Q1-F1
#
_cell.length_a   1.000
_cell.length_b   1.000
_cell.length_c   1.000
_cell.angle_alpha   90.00
_cell.angle_beta   90.00
_cell.angle_gamma   90.00
#
_symmetry.space_group_name_H-M   'P 1'
#
loop_
_entity.id
_entity.type
_entity.pdbx_description
1 polymer ?
#
loop_
_entity_poly.entity_id
_entity_poly.type
_entity_poly.pdbx_seq_one_letter_code
_entity_poly.pdbx_strand_id
1 'polypeptide(L)'
;MITNGSKDQQQSILKIIGLGDELRLSLLLDLQEKTGTAAFMDYSYPINDYTWFFYYYSLDREEELSNDTSNIQSFDKSSKLQTVATHIITGIQTGIDVLVVLQLSSRSELISKIDRVFHRIRNLLLDDDNTFQLTSDDENL
;
A
#
# COMPACT_ATOMS: atom_id res chain seq x y z
N MET A 1 2.35 3.60 -7.64
CA MET A 1 2.79 2.37 -8.33
C MET A 1 1.59 1.72 -9.02
N ILE A 2 1.77 1.18 -10.23
CA ILE A 2 0.72 0.49 -11.00
C ILE A 2 1.26 -0.87 -11.45
N THR A 3 0.56 -1.97 -11.15
CA THR A 3 0.98 -3.34 -11.52
C THR A 3 -0.19 -4.23 -11.95
N ASN A 4 0.09 -5.28 -12.71
CA ASN A 4 -0.88 -6.27 -13.18
C ASN A 4 -0.77 -7.55 -12.35
N GLY A 5 -1.91 -8.11 -11.93
CA GLY A 5 -2.01 -9.20 -10.98
C GLY A 5 -1.42 -10.53 -11.43
N SER A 6 -1.31 -10.81 -12.73
CA SER A 6 -0.69 -12.05 -13.22
C SER A 6 0.82 -11.94 -13.37
N LYS A 7 1.31 -10.77 -13.77
CA LYS A 7 2.75 -10.51 -14.00
C LYS A 7 3.53 -10.38 -12.70
N ASP A 8 2.84 -10.10 -11.59
CA ASP A 8 3.44 -9.84 -10.28
C ASP A 8 3.40 -11.01 -9.30
N GLN A 9 3.20 -12.26 -9.76
CA GLN A 9 3.41 -13.44 -8.91
C GLN A 9 4.82 -13.49 -8.30
N GLN A 10 5.79 -12.73 -8.83
CA GLN A 10 7.15 -12.63 -8.31
C GLN A 10 7.33 -11.58 -7.19
N GLN A 11 6.43 -10.60 -7.04
CA GLN A 11 6.43 -9.66 -5.92
C GLN A 11 5.03 -9.60 -5.29
N SER A 12 4.87 -10.24 -4.13
CA SER A 12 3.62 -10.17 -3.38
C SER A 12 3.25 -8.71 -3.15
N ILE A 13 2.05 -8.29 -3.58
CA ILE A 13 1.46 -6.96 -3.33
C ILE A 13 1.54 -6.56 -1.85
N LEU A 14 1.54 -7.54 -0.93
CA LEU A 14 1.71 -7.32 0.50
C LEU A 14 3.10 -6.81 0.88
N LYS A 15 4.14 -7.17 0.12
CA LYS A 15 5.49 -6.60 0.25
C LYS A 15 5.53 -5.17 -0.28
N ILE A 16 4.76 -4.89 -1.32
CA ILE A 16 4.70 -3.57 -1.96
C ILE A 16 4.04 -2.54 -1.05
N ILE A 17 2.96 -2.93 -0.35
CA ILE A 17 2.32 -2.09 0.67
C ILE A 17 3.13 -1.99 1.98
N GLY A 18 4.40 -2.41 1.97
CA GLY A 18 5.34 -2.22 3.07
C GLY A 18 5.08 -3.07 4.31
N LEU A 19 4.23 -4.11 4.26
CA LEU A 19 4.03 -4.98 5.41
C LEU A 19 5.28 -5.85 5.66
N GLY A 20 5.86 -5.78 6.86
CA GLY A 20 6.93 -6.67 7.31
C GLY A 20 6.51 -8.15 7.31
N ASP A 21 7.47 -9.07 7.25
CA ASP A 21 7.18 -10.51 7.21
C ASP A 21 6.44 -10.98 8.49
N GLU A 22 6.80 -10.44 9.65
CA GLU A 22 6.23 -10.76 10.96
C GLU A 22 4.79 -10.27 11.10
N LEU A 23 4.53 -9.04 10.62
CA LEU A 23 3.18 -8.47 10.60
C LEU A 23 2.28 -9.23 9.62
N ARG A 24 2.79 -9.58 8.43
CA ARG A 24 2.07 -10.42 7.47
C ARG A 24 1.65 -11.75 8.08
N LEU A 25 2.58 -12.43 8.76
CA LEU A 25 2.26 -13.69 9.44
C LEU A 25 1.21 -13.49 10.54
N SER A 26 1.32 -12.43 11.32
CA SER A 26 0.37 -12.11 12.39
C SER A 26 -1.04 -11.86 11.85
N LEU A 27 -1.16 -11.16 10.72
CA LEU A 27 -2.43 -10.93 10.02
C LEU A 27 -2.99 -12.20 9.40
N LEU A 28 -2.15 -13.07 8.82
CA LEU A 28 -2.58 -14.38 8.28
C LEU A 28 -3.12 -15.32 9.36
N LEU A 29 -2.60 -15.21 10.58
CA LEU A 29 -3.03 -16.00 11.74
C LEU A 29 -4.17 -15.34 12.53
N ASP A 30 -4.74 -14.24 12.02
CA ASP A 30 -5.80 -13.45 12.67
C ASP A 30 -5.44 -13.01 14.11
N LEU A 31 -4.14 -12.80 14.40
CA LEU A 31 -3.68 -12.27 15.69
C LEU A 31 -3.88 -10.75 15.81
N GLN A 32 -4.01 -10.07 14.68
CA GLN A 32 -4.34 -8.66 14.56
C GLN A 32 -5.46 -8.47 13.55
N GLU A 33 -6.26 -7.43 13.77
CA GLU A 33 -7.32 -7.04 12.84
C GLU A 33 -6.72 -6.48 11.54
N LYS A 34 -7.28 -6.91 10.41
CA LYS A 34 -6.89 -6.43 9.08
C LYS A 34 -7.64 -5.13 8.77
N THR A 35 -6.98 -3.99 8.97
CA THR A 35 -7.56 -2.67 8.70
C THR A 35 -6.79 -1.91 7.62
N GLY A 36 -7.41 -0.92 6.98
CA GLY A 36 -6.75 -0.08 5.97
C GLY A 36 -6.31 -0.89 4.75
N THR A 37 -5.09 -0.67 4.24
CA THR A 37 -4.54 -1.40 3.10
C THR A 37 -4.33 -2.90 3.39
N ALA A 38 -4.17 -3.30 4.66
CA ALA A 38 -4.07 -4.71 5.05
C ALA A 38 -5.39 -5.48 4.89
N ALA A 39 -6.55 -4.79 4.83
CA ALA A 39 -7.85 -5.42 4.54
C ALA A 39 -7.90 -6.07 3.15
N PHE A 40 -6.98 -5.72 2.25
CA PHE A 40 -6.80 -6.41 0.98
C PHE A 40 -6.51 -7.92 1.14
N MET A 41 -5.98 -8.36 2.27
CA MET A 41 -5.76 -9.79 2.53
C MET A 41 -7.07 -10.61 2.54
N ASP A 42 -8.20 -9.95 2.77
CA ASP A 42 -9.53 -10.57 2.73
C ASP A 42 -10.23 -10.36 1.36
N TYR A 43 -9.50 -9.90 0.34
CA TYR A 43 -10.04 -9.73 -1.01
C TYR A 43 -10.49 -11.07 -1.59
N SER A 44 -11.80 -11.19 -1.85
CA SER A 44 -12.46 -12.45 -2.15
C SER A 44 -12.47 -12.84 -3.63
N TYR A 45 -12.08 -11.93 -4.52
CA TYR A 45 -12.08 -12.18 -5.96
C TYR A 45 -10.73 -12.72 -6.45
N PRO A 46 -10.73 -13.58 -7.48
CA PRO A 46 -9.49 -14.11 -8.03
C PRO A 46 -8.68 -13.00 -8.68
N ILE A 47 -7.39 -12.93 -8.31
CA ILE A 47 -6.39 -12.09 -8.95
C ILE A 47 -5.92 -12.80 -10.21
N ASN A 48 -6.11 -12.16 -11.38
CA ASN A 48 -5.79 -12.73 -12.69
C ASN A 48 -5.18 -11.68 -13.63
N ASP A 49 -4.97 -12.03 -14.91
CA ASP A 49 -4.46 -11.12 -15.95
C ASP A 49 -5.30 -9.85 -16.14
N TYR A 50 -6.54 -9.86 -15.65
CA TYR A 50 -7.49 -8.75 -15.74
C TYR A 50 -7.63 -7.98 -14.44
N THR A 51 -6.67 -8.14 -13.52
CA THR A 51 -6.64 -7.40 -12.26
C THR A 51 -5.45 -6.45 -12.27
N TRP A 52 -5.69 -5.17 -12.00
CA TRP A 52 -4.64 -4.16 -11.84
C TRP A 52 -4.70 -3.56 -10.44
N PHE A 53 -3.52 -3.29 -9.90
CA PHE A 53 -3.34 -2.68 -8.58
C PHE A 53 -2.72 -1.31 -8.73
N PHE A 54 -3.33 -0.32 -8.10
CA PHE A 54 -2.83 1.04 -7.97
C PHE A 54 -2.55 1.29 -6.51
N TYR A 55 -1.28 1.43 -6.18
CA TYR A 55 -0.84 1.73 -4.83
C TYR A 55 -0.26 3.13 -4.77
N TYR A 56 -0.76 3.95 -3.87
CA TYR A 56 -0.28 5.30 -3.61
C TYR A 56 -0.08 5.50 -2.12
N TYR A 57 1.06 6.08 -1.78
CA TYR A 57 1.45 6.39 -0.42
C TYR A 57 1.94 7.84 -0.37
N SER A 58 1.55 8.56 0.67
CA SER A 58 2.05 9.90 0.97
C SER A 58 2.30 10.05 2.45
N LEU A 59 3.51 10.44 2.81
CA LEU A 59 3.89 10.79 4.17
C LEU A 59 3.47 12.24 4.46
N ASP A 60 2.74 12.45 5.55
CA ASP A 60 2.38 13.80 6.03
C ASP A 60 3.38 14.28 7.07
N ARG A 61 3.63 13.46 8.10
CA ARG A 61 4.51 13.82 9.20
C ARG A 61 5.21 12.62 9.84
N GLU A 62 6.32 12.91 10.47
CA GLU A 62 7.09 11.97 11.27
C GLU A 62 7.31 12.56 12.65
N GLU A 63 6.96 11.78 13.68
CA GLU A 63 7.14 12.14 15.09
C GLU A 63 8.11 11.14 15.70
N GLU A 64 9.26 11.62 16.19
CA GLU A 64 10.24 10.80 16.89
C GLU A 64 10.34 11.19 18.35
N LEU A 65 10.64 10.21 19.20
CA LEU A 65 10.93 10.45 20.61
C LEU A 65 12.22 11.26 20.68
N SER A 66 12.14 12.44 21.32
CA SER A 66 13.31 13.28 21.52
C SER A 66 14.40 12.53 22.30
N ASN A 67 15.67 12.66 21.87
CA ASN A 67 16.84 12.15 22.59
C ASN A 67 17.09 12.86 23.93
N ASP A 68 16.28 13.86 24.27
CA ASP A 68 16.37 14.62 25.51
C ASP A 68 15.84 13.80 26.70
N THR A 69 16.75 13.06 27.33
CA THR A 69 16.50 12.17 28.48
C THR A 69 15.92 12.87 29.72
N SER A 70 15.87 14.20 29.72
CA SER A 70 15.29 15.04 30.78
C SER A 70 13.78 14.84 30.95
N ASN A 71 13.05 14.47 29.90
CA ASN A 71 11.59 14.28 29.91
C ASN A 71 11.15 12.82 30.19
N ILE A 72 12.06 11.87 30.28
CA ILE A 72 11.72 10.45 30.50
C ILE A 72 11.33 10.18 31.96
N GLN A 73 11.78 11.03 32.90
CA GLN A 73 11.52 10.88 34.33
C GLN A 73 10.08 11.25 34.75
N SER A 74 9.31 11.90 33.87
CA SER A 74 7.92 12.32 34.14
C SER A 74 6.86 11.35 33.58
N PHE A 75 7.25 10.28 32.87
CA PHE A 75 6.37 9.15 32.56
C PHE A 75 6.18 8.30 33.82
N ASP A 76 5.51 8.93 34.77
CA ASP A 76 5.35 8.48 36.14
C ASP A 76 4.43 7.25 36.21
N LYS A 77 4.93 6.22 36.90
CA LYS A 77 4.27 5.27 37.82
C LYS A 77 2.73 5.12 37.77
N SER A 78 2.10 5.04 36.61
CA SER A 78 0.70 4.62 36.53
C SER A 78 0.60 3.10 36.66
N SER A 79 0.10 2.65 37.81
CA SER A 79 -0.43 1.32 38.14
C SER A 79 -0.25 0.22 37.07
N LYS A 80 0.65 -0.72 37.38
CA LYS A 80 0.91 -1.98 36.68
C LYS A 80 -0.38 -2.74 36.33
N LEU A 81 -0.88 -2.55 35.12
CA LEU A 81 -1.31 -3.70 34.33
C LEU A 81 -0.02 -4.30 33.77
N GLN A 82 0.28 -5.56 34.12
CA GLN A 82 1.42 -6.28 33.56
C GLN A 82 1.16 -6.57 32.09
N THR A 83 1.28 -5.56 31.24
CA THR A 83 1.47 -5.75 29.81
C THR A 83 2.94 -6.09 29.61
N VAL A 84 3.22 -7.37 29.34
CA VAL A 84 4.55 -7.83 28.93
C VAL A 84 4.76 -7.32 27.50
N ALA A 85 5.31 -6.12 27.38
CA ALA A 85 5.71 -5.55 26.10
C ALA A 85 7.17 -5.93 25.80
N THR A 86 7.44 -6.37 24.58
CA THR A 86 8.80 -6.70 24.11
C THR A 86 9.48 -5.55 23.37
N HIS A 87 8.71 -4.53 22.96
CA HIS A 87 9.17 -3.40 22.14
C HIS A 87 8.59 -2.08 22.67
N ILE A 88 9.33 -0.99 22.44
CA ILE A 88 8.91 0.40 22.72
C ILE A 88 8.90 1.15 21.38
N ILE A 89 7.83 1.89 21.11
CA ILE A 89 7.71 2.73 19.91
C ILE A 89 8.54 3.99 20.12
N THR A 90 9.55 4.19 19.28
CA THR A 90 10.46 5.36 19.33
C THR A 90 10.14 6.42 18.29
N GLY A 91 9.30 6.10 17.31
CA GLY A 91 8.87 7.04 16.29
C GLY A 91 7.65 6.51 15.54
N ILE A 92 6.88 7.43 14.97
CA ILE A 92 5.66 7.17 14.23
C ILE A 92 5.65 8.03 12.97
N GLN A 93 5.51 7.37 11.83
CA GLN A 93 5.22 8.00 10.55
C GLN A 93 3.71 8.00 10.32
N THR A 94 3.16 9.17 10.05
CA THR A 94 1.74 9.37 9.75
C THR A 94 1.59 9.83 8.32
N GLY A 95 0.67 9.21 7.60
CA GLY A 95 0.43 9.49 6.20
C GLY A 95 -0.89 8.89 5.72
N ILE A 96 -1.07 8.93 4.41
CA ILE A 96 -2.20 8.33 3.72
C ILE A 96 -1.68 7.20 2.84
N ASP A 97 -2.40 6.09 2.87
CA ASP A 97 -2.10 4.91 2.09
C ASP A 97 -3.35 4.44 1.35
N VAL A 98 -3.25 4.29 0.03
CA VAL A 98 -4.38 4.00 -0.86
C VAL A 98 -4.02 2.83 -1.76
N LEU A 99 -4.84 1.78 -1.70
CA LEU A 99 -4.79 0.64 -2.61
C LEU A 99 -6.11 0.55 -3.38
N VAL A 100 -6.04 0.71 -4.70
CA VAL A 100 -7.18 0.50 -5.60
C VAL A 100 -6.97 -0.80 -6.38
N VAL A 101 -7.96 -1.67 -6.33
CA VAL A 101 -8.01 -2.92 -7.10
C VAL A 101 -9.00 -2.74 -8.23
N LEU A 102 -8.51 -2.75 -9.47
CA LEU A 102 -9.35 -2.66 -10.67
C LEU A 102 -9.42 -4.03 -11.34
N GLN A 103 -10.60 -4.64 -11.35
CA GLN A 103 -10.86 -5.86 -12.09
C GLN A 103 -11.62 -5.53 -13.37
N LEU A 104 -10.98 -5.73 -14.53
CA LEU A 104 -11.60 -5.45 -15.83
C LEU A 104 -12.35 -6.68 -16.34
N SER A 105 -13.33 -6.42 -17.21
CA SER A 105 -14.03 -7.48 -17.94
C SER A 105 -13.06 -8.20 -18.88
N SER A 106 -13.19 -9.52 -19.00
CA SER A 106 -12.34 -10.40 -19.82
C SER A 106 -12.49 -10.22 -21.35
N ARG A 107 -12.93 -9.05 -21.83
CA ARG A 107 -13.07 -8.75 -23.26
C ARG A 107 -11.70 -8.40 -23.84
N SER A 108 -11.04 -9.41 -24.43
CA SER A 108 -9.63 -9.40 -24.86
C SER A 108 -9.20 -8.16 -25.67
N GLU A 109 -10.11 -7.58 -26.46
CA GLU A 109 -9.81 -6.44 -27.33
C GLU A 109 -9.53 -5.13 -26.58
N LEU A 110 -10.15 -4.92 -25.40
CA LEU A 110 -9.99 -3.69 -24.62
C LEU A 110 -8.78 -3.75 -23.69
N ILE A 111 -8.36 -4.95 -23.30
CA ILE A 111 -7.27 -5.15 -22.34
C ILE A 111 -5.94 -4.60 -22.87
N SER A 112 -5.64 -4.80 -24.16
CA SER A 112 -4.40 -4.27 -24.76
C SER A 112 -4.35 -2.74 -24.76
N LYS A 113 -5.51 -2.08 -24.97
CA LYS A 113 -5.64 -0.63 -24.89
C LYS A 113 -5.46 -0.13 -23.46
N ILE A 114 -6.13 -0.79 -22.51
CA ILE A 114 -6.08 -0.40 -21.10
C ILE A 114 -4.68 -0.63 -20.51
N ASP A 115 -4.01 -1.73 -20.86
CA ASP A 115 -2.61 -1.96 -20.51
C ASP A 115 -1.71 -0.84 -21.02
N ARG A 116 -1.93 -0.39 -22.26
CA ARG A 116 -1.18 0.72 -22.85
C ARG A 116 -1.41 2.03 -22.08
N VAL A 117 -2.67 2.33 -21.72
CA VAL A 117 -3.01 3.51 -20.90
C VAL A 117 -2.34 3.42 -19.53
N PHE A 118 -2.42 2.28 -18.85
CA PHE A 118 -1.80 2.11 -17.53
C PHE A 118 -0.28 2.16 -17.56
N HIS A 119 0.37 1.61 -18.59
CA HIS A 119 1.81 1.78 -18.77
C HIS A 119 2.17 3.25 -19.00
N ARG A 120 1.34 3.98 -19.76
CA ARG A 120 1.55 5.40 -20.03
C ARG A 120 1.37 6.23 -18.77
N ILE A 121 0.32 6.01 -17.98
CA ILE A 121 0.12 6.64 -16.66
C ILE A 121 1.27 6.31 -15.72
N ARG A 122 1.70 5.04 -15.69
CA ARG A 122 2.85 4.63 -14.86
C ARG A 122 4.10 5.40 -15.24
N ASN A 123 4.40 5.53 -16.53
CA ASN A 123 5.56 6.28 -17.00
C ASN A 123 5.42 7.77 -16.68
N LEU A 124 4.23 8.36 -16.80
CA LEU A 124 3.99 9.76 -16.42
C LEU A 124 4.21 10.03 -14.93
N LEU A 125 3.82 9.08 -14.08
CA LEU A 125 4.04 9.20 -12.64
C LEU A 125 5.51 8.94 -12.25
N LEU A 126 6.36 8.48 -13.17
CA LEU A 126 7.77 8.17 -12.94
C LEU A 126 8.73 9.15 -13.64
N ASP A 127 8.34 9.71 -14.78
CA ASP A 127 9.06 10.76 -15.51
C ASP A 127 8.39 12.12 -15.27
N ASP A 128 9.09 13.02 -14.58
CA ASP A 128 8.64 14.37 -14.20
C ASP A 128 8.60 15.37 -15.39
N ASP A 129 8.94 14.90 -16.60
CA ASP A 129 9.04 15.71 -17.82
C ASP A 129 8.14 15.13 -18.93
N ASN A 130 6.90 15.62 -19.05
CA ASN A 130 6.31 16.13 -20.29
C ASN A 130 4.81 16.44 -20.16
N THR A 131 4.42 17.56 -20.75
CA THR A 131 3.04 18.00 -20.96
C THR A 131 2.22 16.91 -21.67
N PHE A 132 1.15 16.44 -21.02
CA PHE A 132 0.27 15.42 -21.59
C PHE A 132 -0.98 16.04 -22.20
N GLN A 133 -1.27 15.65 -23.44
CA GLN A 133 -2.60 15.72 -24.05
C GLN A 133 -3.09 14.29 -24.29
N LEU A 134 -4.29 13.98 -23.78
CA LEU A 134 -5.00 12.76 -24.14
C LEU A 134 -5.22 12.75 -25.66
N THR A 135 -4.83 11.66 -26.31
CA THR A 135 -5.12 11.47 -27.73
C THR A 135 -6.57 11.06 -27.91
N SER A 136 -7.22 11.47 -29.00
CA SER A 136 -8.66 11.25 -29.26
C SER A 136 -9.08 9.76 -29.25
N ASP A 137 -8.11 8.85 -29.43
CA ASP A 137 -8.30 7.40 -29.34
C ASP A 137 -8.41 6.89 -27.88
N ASP A 138 -7.89 7.65 -26.92
CA ASP A 138 -7.95 7.34 -25.48
C ASP A 138 -9.26 7.87 -24.84
N GLU A 139 -9.88 8.89 -25.43
CA GLU A 139 -11.15 9.48 -24.95
C GLU A 139 -12.39 8.63 -25.30
N ASN A 140 -12.28 7.72 -26.27
CA ASN A 140 -13.37 6.84 -26.74
C ASN A 140 -13.31 5.41 -26.16
N LEU A 141 -12.68 5.24 -24.99
CA LEU A 141 -12.62 3.99 -24.22
C LEU A 141 -13.95 3.67 -23.51
#